data_AF-A0A4R4W3H6-F1
#
_entry.id   AF-A0A4R4W3H6-F1
#
_cell.length_a   1.000
_cell.length_b   1.000
_cell.length_c   1.000
_cell.angle_alpha   90.00
_cell.angle_beta   90.00
_cell.angle_gamma   90.00
#
_symmetry.space_group_name_H-M   'P 1'
#
loop_
_entity.id
_entity.type
_entity.pdbx_description
1 polymer ?
#
loop_
_entity_poly.entity_id
_entity_poly.type
_entity_poly.pdbx_seq_one_letter_code
_entity_poly.pdbx_strand_id
1 'polypeptide(L)'
;MSAGVADGSITPAELKRILRDHVTTQVRRYKGKIRAWDVVNEVVEEDGSLRQNIWLTNLGPGYIADAFRWAHRADPHAKLFINDYNLEWNAPKIETTLSLVKDLQARGVPIHGVGFQGHLGIQYDYPGDWANVMRRFADLGLEIAVTELDVRMVLPVTPEKLTTQADYYRRALTDCLSVEACKELTVWGFTDRHSWVPGWFDGEGAACLLDEDLAPKPAYRALLGARAR
;
A
#
# COMPACT_ATOMS: atom_id res chain seq x y z
N MET A 1 -20.60 9.01 1.60
CA MET A 1 -21.02 7.60 1.41
C MET A 1 -21.58 6.95 2.68
N SER A 2 -21.36 7.48 3.90
CA SER A 2 -21.86 6.87 5.15
C SER A 2 -23.26 7.30 5.61
N ALA A 3 -23.81 8.41 5.08
CA ALA A 3 -25.08 8.97 5.58
C ALA A 3 -26.23 7.95 5.63
N GLY A 4 -26.48 7.24 4.53
CA GLY A 4 -27.57 6.25 4.49
C GLY A 4 -27.29 4.95 5.27
N VAL A 5 -26.03 4.66 5.60
CA VAL A 5 -25.69 3.52 6.47
C VAL A 5 -25.92 3.88 7.93
N ALA A 6 -25.52 5.10 8.33
CA ALA A 6 -25.63 5.56 9.72
C ALA A 6 -27.08 5.78 10.17
N ASP A 7 -27.97 6.21 9.27
CA ASP A 7 -29.39 6.41 9.56
C ASP A 7 -30.28 5.17 9.30
N GLY A 8 -29.68 4.06 8.86
CA GLY A 8 -30.36 2.79 8.63
C GLY A 8 -31.18 2.70 7.33
N SER A 9 -31.17 3.72 6.48
CA SER A 9 -31.87 3.69 5.18
C SER A 9 -31.23 2.72 4.17
N ILE A 10 -29.97 2.35 4.36
CA ILE A 10 -29.25 1.35 3.58
C ILE A 10 -29.10 0.07 4.40
N THR A 11 -29.81 -0.99 3.99
CA THR A 11 -29.69 -2.32 4.62
C THR A 11 -28.35 -2.99 4.28
N PRO A 12 -27.90 -4.01 5.05
CA PRO A 12 -26.68 -4.76 4.71
C PRO A 12 -26.71 -5.40 3.30
N ALA A 13 -27.87 -5.88 2.86
CA ALA A 13 -28.02 -6.44 1.51
C ALA A 13 -27.85 -5.36 0.43
N GLU A 14 -28.41 -4.17 0.66
CA GLU A 14 -28.27 -3.02 -0.23
C GLU A 14 -26.83 -2.49 -0.23
N LEU A 15 -26.18 -2.41 0.93
CA LEU A 15 -24.78 -2.02 1.04
C LEU A 15 -23.86 -2.98 0.29
N LYS A 16 -24.09 -4.29 0.42
CA LYS A 16 -23.35 -5.32 -0.33
C LYS A 16 -23.53 -5.15 -1.84
N ARG A 17 -24.74 -4.82 -2.28
CA ARG A 17 -25.04 -4.54 -3.69
C ARG A 17 -24.30 -3.29 -4.17
N ILE A 18 -24.32 -2.21 -3.41
CA ILE A 18 -23.58 -0.97 -3.72
C ILE A 18 -22.08 -1.24 -3.87
N LEU A 19 -21.48 -1.98 -2.93
CA LEU A 19 -20.06 -2.34 -3.00
C LEU A 19 -19.74 -3.17 -4.25
N ARG A 20 -20.53 -4.22 -4.51
CA ARG A 20 -20.39 -5.04 -5.71
C ARG A 20 -20.48 -4.22 -6.99
N ASP A 21 -21.49 -3.36 -7.08
CA ASP A 21 -21.77 -2.57 -8.26
C ASP A 21 -20.64 -1.55 -8.48
N HIS A 22 -20.10 -0.94 -7.40
CA HIS A 22 -18.92 -0.09 -7.46
C HIS A 22 -17.69 -0.83 -8.01
N VAL A 23 -17.28 -1.93 -7.37
CA VAL A 23 -16.11 -2.73 -7.78
C VAL A 23 -16.25 -3.18 -9.23
N THR A 24 -17.41 -3.75 -9.57
CA THR A 24 -17.66 -4.27 -10.91
C THR A 24 -17.65 -3.15 -11.96
N THR A 25 -18.24 -1.99 -11.67
CA THR A 25 -18.30 -0.87 -12.60
C THR A 25 -16.92 -0.28 -12.86
N GLN A 26 -16.12 -0.04 -11.81
CA GLN A 26 -14.78 0.53 -11.95
C GLN A 26 -13.84 -0.42 -12.70
N VAL A 27 -13.79 -1.69 -12.29
CA VAL A 27 -12.90 -2.67 -12.94
C VAL A 27 -13.31 -2.92 -14.39
N ARG A 28 -14.61 -3.05 -14.70
CA ARG A 28 -15.07 -3.21 -16.10
C ARG A 28 -14.74 -2.00 -16.97
N ARG A 29 -14.86 -0.78 -16.44
CA ARG A 29 -14.57 0.45 -17.20
C ARG A 29 -13.13 0.47 -17.72
N TYR A 30 -12.18 -0.06 -16.95
CA TYR A 30 -10.76 -0.09 -17.31
C TYR A 30 -10.22 -1.48 -17.64
N LYS A 31 -11.11 -2.43 -17.99
CA LYS A 31 -10.74 -3.81 -18.33
C LYS A 31 -9.64 -3.84 -19.38
N GLY A 32 -8.57 -4.60 -19.11
CA GLY A 32 -7.41 -4.76 -19.98
C GLY A 32 -6.47 -3.55 -20.06
N LYS A 33 -6.73 -2.48 -19.29
CA LYS A 33 -5.87 -1.27 -19.24
C LYS A 33 -5.07 -1.15 -17.95
N ILE A 34 -5.51 -1.82 -16.89
CA ILE A 34 -4.90 -1.76 -15.56
C ILE A 34 -4.14 -3.05 -15.31
N ARG A 35 -2.84 -2.94 -15.03
CA ARG A 35 -1.98 -4.09 -14.68
C ARG A 35 -2.42 -4.71 -13.35
N ALA A 36 -2.58 -3.86 -12.35
CA ALA A 36 -2.85 -4.25 -10.97
C ALA A 36 -3.88 -3.31 -10.32
N TRP A 37 -4.79 -3.88 -9.54
CA TRP A 37 -5.71 -3.14 -8.69
C TRP A 37 -5.40 -3.40 -7.23
N ASP A 38 -5.31 -2.34 -6.44
CA ASP A 38 -5.47 -2.41 -4.98
C ASP A 38 -6.96 -2.60 -4.69
N VAL A 39 -7.38 -3.85 -4.50
CA VAL A 39 -8.79 -4.19 -4.37
C VAL A 39 -9.33 -3.79 -3.00
N VAL A 40 -8.50 -3.97 -1.97
CA VAL A 40 -8.76 -3.50 -0.61
C VAL A 40 -7.51 -2.78 -0.12
N ASN A 41 -7.72 -1.67 0.58
CA ASN A 41 -6.67 -0.82 1.12
C ASN A 41 -6.81 -0.73 2.64
N GLU A 42 -5.70 -0.83 3.36
CA GLU A 42 -5.60 -0.54 4.80
C GLU A 42 -6.59 -1.34 5.67
N VAL A 43 -6.65 -2.65 5.46
CA VAL A 43 -7.66 -3.51 6.12
C VAL A 43 -7.25 -3.97 7.51
N VAL A 44 -6.02 -3.67 7.96
CA VAL A 44 -5.49 -4.07 9.26
C VAL A 44 -5.08 -2.83 10.09
N GLU A 45 -5.39 -2.85 11.38
CA GLU A 45 -4.97 -1.85 12.37
C GLU A 45 -3.57 -2.14 12.92
N GLU A 46 -2.97 -1.17 13.62
CA GLU A 46 -1.63 -1.32 14.22
C GLU A 46 -1.52 -2.50 15.20
N ASP A 47 -2.60 -2.88 15.87
CA ASP A 47 -2.64 -4.00 16.81
C ASP A 47 -2.88 -5.36 16.12
N GLY A 48 -2.99 -5.37 14.79
CA GLY A 48 -3.26 -6.56 13.99
C GLY A 48 -4.75 -6.93 13.91
N SER A 49 -5.67 -6.17 14.51
CA SER A 49 -7.10 -6.37 14.28
C SER A 49 -7.53 -5.90 12.89
N LEU A 50 -8.66 -6.40 12.37
CA LEU A 50 -9.20 -5.87 11.11
C LEU A 50 -9.80 -4.47 11.35
N ARG A 51 -9.44 -3.52 10.48
CA ARG A 51 -9.88 -2.12 10.53
C ARG A 51 -11.39 -2.01 10.48
N GLN A 52 -11.95 -1.39 11.51
CA GLN A 52 -13.38 -1.10 11.56
C GLN A 52 -13.73 -0.03 10.53
N ASN A 53 -14.57 -0.40 9.59
CA ASN A 53 -15.12 0.49 8.58
C ASN A 53 -16.56 0.05 8.26
N ILE A 54 -17.27 0.86 7.45
CA ILE A 54 -18.67 0.57 7.13
C ILE A 54 -18.87 -0.82 6.49
N TRP A 55 -17.86 -1.37 5.82
CA TRP A 55 -17.93 -2.68 5.19
C TRP A 55 -17.77 -3.80 6.23
N LEU A 56 -16.73 -3.75 7.05
CA LEU A 56 -16.47 -4.76 8.08
C LEU A 56 -17.61 -4.80 9.09
N THR A 57 -18.05 -3.64 9.58
CA THR A 57 -19.09 -3.54 10.61
C THR A 57 -20.44 -4.08 10.12
N ASN A 58 -20.81 -3.85 8.86
CA ASN A 58 -22.15 -4.20 8.37
C ASN A 58 -22.20 -5.50 7.53
N LEU A 59 -21.09 -5.89 6.89
CA LEU A 59 -21.03 -7.05 6.00
C LEU A 59 -20.18 -8.20 6.58
N GLY A 60 -19.43 -7.94 7.65
CA GLY A 60 -18.43 -8.86 8.19
C GLY A 60 -17.21 -9.02 7.29
N PRO A 61 -16.16 -9.71 7.74
CA PRO A 61 -14.86 -9.78 7.03
C PRO A 61 -14.94 -10.45 5.65
N GLY A 62 -16.02 -11.17 5.37
CA GLY A 62 -16.27 -11.79 4.06
C GLY A 62 -16.32 -10.80 2.89
N TYR A 63 -16.53 -9.50 3.14
CA TYR A 63 -16.53 -8.48 2.09
C TYR A 63 -15.21 -8.42 1.31
N ILE A 64 -14.08 -8.72 1.96
CA ILE A 64 -12.76 -8.74 1.32
C ILE A 64 -12.74 -9.80 0.23
N ALA A 65 -13.06 -11.04 0.57
CA ALA A 65 -13.12 -12.14 -0.39
C ALA A 65 -14.11 -11.88 -1.53
N ASP A 66 -15.25 -11.26 -1.23
CA ASP A 66 -16.24 -10.89 -2.24
C ASP A 66 -15.72 -9.81 -3.20
N ALA A 67 -15.03 -8.78 -2.70
CA ALA A 67 -14.43 -7.73 -3.53
C ALA A 67 -13.42 -8.29 -4.53
N PHE A 68 -12.50 -9.15 -4.08
CA PHE A 68 -11.55 -9.83 -4.97
C PHE A 68 -12.24 -10.68 -6.03
N ARG A 69 -13.26 -11.46 -5.64
CA ARG A 69 -14.04 -12.28 -6.59
C ARG A 69 -14.81 -11.42 -7.60
N TRP A 70 -15.35 -10.27 -7.20
CA TRP A 70 -16.01 -9.34 -8.11
C TRP A 70 -15.03 -8.68 -9.08
N ALA A 71 -13.89 -8.21 -8.57
CA ALA A 71 -12.83 -7.62 -9.40
C ALA A 71 -12.32 -8.61 -10.45
N HIS A 72 -11.99 -9.84 -10.03
CA HIS A 72 -11.51 -10.87 -10.96
C HIS A 72 -12.55 -11.25 -12.03
N ARG A 73 -13.83 -11.34 -11.67
CA ARG A 73 -14.89 -11.58 -12.67
C ARG A 73 -15.05 -10.43 -13.65
N ALA A 74 -14.80 -9.20 -13.22
CA ALA A 74 -14.87 -8.02 -14.08
C ALA A 74 -13.67 -7.95 -15.04
N ASP A 75 -12.46 -8.25 -14.56
CA ASP A 75 -11.26 -8.37 -15.36
C ASP A 75 -10.35 -9.52 -14.85
N PRO A 76 -10.38 -10.71 -15.50
CA PRO A 76 -9.55 -11.83 -15.10
C PRO A 76 -8.04 -11.66 -15.35
N HIS A 77 -7.65 -10.66 -16.16
CA HIS A 77 -6.24 -10.44 -16.51
C HIS A 77 -5.52 -9.48 -15.56
N ALA A 78 -6.27 -8.66 -14.83
CA ALA A 78 -5.69 -7.74 -13.85
C ALA A 78 -5.18 -8.51 -12.63
N LYS A 79 -4.00 -8.13 -12.14
CA LYS A 79 -3.48 -8.57 -10.85
C LYS A 79 -4.25 -7.87 -9.73
N LEU A 80 -4.47 -8.55 -8.61
CA LEU A 80 -5.34 -8.08 -7.54
C LEU A 80 -4.54 -8.09 -6.23
N PHE A 81 -4.44 -6.92 -5.60
CA PHE A 81 -3.56 -6.66 -4.48
C PHE A 81 -4.35 -6.29 -3.21
N ILE A 82 -3.80 -6.68 -2.06
CA ILE A 82 -4.03 -5.99 -0.79
C ILE A 82 -2.92 -4.94 -0.66
N ASN A 83 -3.26 -3.69 -0.38
CA ASN A 83 -2.28 -2.62 -0.15
C ASN A 83 -2.42 -2.09 1.28
N ASP A 84 -1.32 -1.99 2.03
CA ASP A 84 -1.35 -1.52 3.42
C ASP A 84 0.00 -0.89 3.83
N TYR A 85 -0.05 0.01 4.81
CA TYR A 85 1.14 0.63 5.41
C TYR A 85 1.62 -0.13 6.66
N ASN A 86 2.85 0.16 7.06
CA ASN A 86 3.53 -0.44 8.21
C ASN A 86 3.76 -1.96 8.09
N LEU A 87 3.46 -2.58 6.95
CA LEU A 87 3.84 -3.97 6.68
C LEU A 87 5.36 -4.14 6.61
N GLU A 88 6.12 -3.06 6.50
CA GLU A 88 7.57 -3.07 6.46
C GLU A 88 8.19 -3.47 7.81
N TRP A 89 7.47 -3.30 8.92
CA TRP A 89 8.01 -3.52 10.28
C TRP A 89 7.00 -3.93 11.36
N ASN A 90 5.71 -3.59 11.23
CA ASN A 90 4.72 -3.86 12.27
C ASN A 90 4.35 -5.36 12.26
N ALA A 91 4.90 -6.11 13.22
CA ALA A 91 4.71 -7.55 13.33
C ALA A 91 3.23 -7.97 13.43
N PRO A 92 2.39 -7.40 14.32
CA PRO A 92 0.94 -7.66 14.31
C PRO A 92 0.27 -7.50 12.93
N LYS A 93 0.55 -6.40 12.21
CA LYS A 93 -0.01 -6.19 10.87
C LYS A 93 0.48 -7.24 9.86
N ILE A 94 1.78 -7.57 9.90
CA ILE A 94 2.38 -8.57 9.02
C ILE A 94 1.72 -9.94 9.23
N GLU A 95 1.60 -10.40 10.48
CA GLU A 95 1.03 -11.73 10.78
C GLU A 95 -0.46 -11.83 10.41
N THR A 96 -1.24 -10.78 10.68
CA THR A 96 -2.65 -10.75 10.29
C THR A 96 -2.79 -10.74 8.77
N THR A 97 -1.99 -9.96 8.05
CA THR A 97 -2.06 -9.89 6.58
C THR A 97 -1.65 -11.23 5.96
N LEU A 98 -0.60 -11.89 6.47
CA LEU A 98 -0.22 -13.25 6.03
C LEU A 98 -1.34 -14.26 6.28
N SER A 99 -1.99 -14.20 7.44
CA SER A 99 -3.10 -15.10 7.78
C SER A 99 -4.32 -14.86 6.89
N LEU A 100 -4.64 -13.59 6.61
CA LEU A 100 -5.70 -13.20 5.68
C LEU A 100 -5.42 -13.72 4.27
N VAL A 101 -4.22 -13.51 3.74
CA VAL A 101 -3.82 -14.02 2.42
C VAL A 101 -3.99 -15.54 2.34
N LYS A 102 -3.52 -16.28 3.36
CA LYS A 102 -3.66 -17.74 3.42
C LYS A 102 -5.12 -18.18 3.43
N ASP A 103 -5.99 -17.52 4.21
CA ASP A 103 -7.45 -17.81 4.19
C ASP A 103 -8.07 -17.57 2.81
N LEU A 104 -7.74 -16.43 2.18
CA LEU A 104 -8.22 -16.09 0.85
C LEU A 104 -7.81 -17.16 -0.18
N GLN A 105 -6.54 -17.55 -0.19
CA GLN A 105 -6.02 -18.60 -1.06
C GLN A 105 -6.68 -19.96 -0.80
N ALA A 106 -6.83 -20.37 0.47
CA ALA A 106 -7.50 -21.61 0.86
C ALA A 106 -8.96 -21.67 0.39
N ARG A 107 -9.61 -20.51 0.26
CA ARG A 107 -10.99 -20.36 -0.23
C ARG A 107 -11.09 -20.11 -1.74
N GLY A 108 -9.98 -20.28 -2.48
CA GLY A 108 -9.91 -20.08 -3.92
C GLY A 108 -10.19 -18.64 -4.36
N VAL A 109 -9.91 -17.65 -3.51
CA VAL A 109 -10.06 -16.24 -3.86
C VAL A 109 -8.86 -15.82 -4.73
N PRO A 110 -9.07 -15.16 -5.87
CA PRO A 110 -8.00 -14.71 -6.74
C PRO A 110 -7.28 -13.50 -6.13
N ILE A 111 -6.21 -13.74 -5.39
CA ILE A 111 -5.27 -12.75 -4.89
C ILE A 111 -3.92 -12.98 -5.55
N HIS A 112 -3.28 -11.91 -6.02
CA HIS A 112 -2.08 -12.00 -6.84
C HIS A 112 -0.89 -11.25 -6.26
N GLY A 113 -1.10 -10.32 -5.33
CA GLY A 113 0.00 -9.57 -4.72
C GLY A 113 -0.33 -8.88 -3.41
N VAL A 114 0.73 -8.38 -2.77
CA VAL A 114 0.68 -7.46 -1.63
C VAL A 114 1.48 -6.20 -1.94
N GLY A 115 0.87 -5.04 -1.70
CA GLY A 115 1.49 -3.72 -1.75
C GLY A 115 1.95 -3.29 -0.36
N PHE A 116 3.20 -2.87 -0.28
CA PHE A 116 3.80 -2.20 0.87
C PHE A 116 3.81 -0.70 0.56
N GLN A 117 3.03 0.09 1.28
CA GLN A 117 2.95 1.53 1.00
C GLN A 117 4.32 2.20 1.10
N GLY A 118 5.15 1.85 2.08
CA GLY A 118 6.50 2.38 2.20
C GLY A 118 6.55 3.83 2.68
N HIS A 119 5.56 4.29 3.47
CA HIS A 119 5.61 5.59 4.14
C HIS A 119 6.61 5.57 5.30
N LEU A 120 7.81 6.11 5.08
CA LEU A 120 8.89 6.15 6.07
C LEU A 120 9.05 7.56 6.66
N GLY A 121 9.76 7.65 7.78
CA GLY A 121 10.19 8.92 8.36
C GLY A 121 11.59 8.81 8.94
N ILE A 122 12.47 9.78 8.68
CA ILE A 122 13.87 9.73 9.12
C ILE A 122 14.05 9.90 10.64
N GLN A 123 12.98 10.27 11.34
CA GLN A 123 12.92 10.30 12.81
C GLN A 123 12.76 8.89 13.43
N TYR A 124 12.55 7.87 12.60
CA TYR A 124 12.52 6.46 13.00
C TYR A 124 13.62 5.69 12.27
N ASP A 125 14.01 4.53 12.81
CA ASP A 125 14.94 3.65 12.13
C ASP A 125 14.31 3.02 10.88
N TYR A 126 15.11 2.89 9.82
CA TYR A 126 14.71 2.15 8.63
C TYR A 126 14.37 0.69 9.00
N PRO A 127 13.30 0.11 8.42
CA PRO A 127 12.90 -1.27 8.65
C PRO A 127 13.95 -2.26 8.12
N GLY A 128 14.94 -2.62 8.94
CA GLY A 128 16.10 -3.40 8.51
C GLY A 128 15.80 -4.81 7.99
N ASP A 129 14.63 -5.36 8.32
CA ASP A 129 14.19 -6.71 7.92
C ASP A 129 13.19 -6.70 6.74
N TRP A 130 12.94 -5.53 6.13
CA TRP A 130 11.87 -5.37 5.14
C TRP A 130 11.96 -6.36 3.96
N ALA A 131 13.16 -6.60 3.41
CA ALA A 131 13.35 -7.58 2.35
C ALA A 131 12.93 -9.01 2.77
N ASN A 132 13.19 -9.41 4.02
CA ASN A 132 12.73 -10.71 4.51
C ASN A 132 11.21 -10.74 4.68
N VAL A 133 10.59 -9.66 5.16
CA VAL A 133 9.13 -9.56 5.21
C VAL A 133 8.52 -9.70 3.81
N MET A 134 9.07 -9.03 2.79
CA MET A 134 8.65 -9.21 1.40
C MET A 134 8.76 -10.68 0.95
N ARG A 135 9.86 -11.38 1.29
CA ARG A 135 10.03 -12.81 0.99
C ARG A 135 8.95 -13.68 1.62
N ARG A 136 8.51 -13.39 2.84
CA ARG A 136 7.43 -14.15 3.51
C ARG A 136 6.12 -14.12 2.74
N PHE A 137 5.79 -12.99 2.10
CA PHE A 137 4.62 -12.89 1.23
C PHE A 137 4.88 -13.54 -0.15
N ALA A 138 6.09 -13.39 -0.69
CA ALA A 138 6.51 -14.03 -1.94
C ALA A 138 6.45 -15.56 -1.85
N ASP A 139 6.77 -16.15 -0.70
CA ASP A 139 6.69 -17.60 -0.44
C ASP A 139 5.24 -18.13 -0.52
N LEU A 140 4.23 -17.25 -0.47
CA LEU A 140 2.82 -17.58 -0.73
C LEU A 140 2.46 -17.50 -2.22
N GLY A 141 3.45 -17.30 -3.10
CA GLY A 141 3.26 -17.18 -4.55
C GLY A 141 2.73 -15.82 -5.01
N LEU A 142 2.89 -14.78 -4.18
CA LEU A 142 2.40 -13.42 -4.47
C LEU A 142 3.45 -12.54 -5.15
N GLU A 143 3.02 -11.65 -6.03
CA GLU A 143 3.80 -10.48 -6.44
C GLU A 143 3.90 -9.48 -5.28
N ILE A 144 5.03 -8.79 -5.20
CA ILE A 144 5.29 -7.73 -4.23
C ILE A 144 5.40 -6.40 -4.98
N ALA A 145 4.87 -5.34 -4.40
CA ALA A 145 5.05 -3.98 -4.87
C ALA A 145 5.34 -3.06 -3.69
N VAL A 146 6.26 -2.10 -3.86
CA VAL A 146 6.31 -0.90 -3.03
C VAL A 146 5.45 0.15 -3.74
N THR A 147 4.38 0.62 -3.12
CA THR A 147 3.28 1.30 -3.84
C THR A 147 3.24 2.80 -3.65
N GLU A 148 3.73 3.32 -2.51
CA GLU A 148 3.51 4.70 -2.10
C GLU A 148 4.75 5.30 -1.40
N LEU A 149 5.96 4.95 -1.85
CA LEU A 149 7.18 5.30 -1.14
C LEU A 149 7.35 6.82 -1.02
N ASP A 150 7.41 7.28 0.22
CA ASP A 150 7.90 8.60 0.60
C ASP A 150 8.70 8.49 1.91
N VAL A 151 9.57 9.47 2.17
CA VAL A 151 10.43 9.45 3.36
C VAL A 151 10.42 10.83 3.98
N ARG A 152 9.48 11.08 4.89
CA ARG A 152 9.30 12.40 5.50
C ARG A 152 10.38 12.74 6.54
N MET A 153 10.44 14.01 6.90
CA MET A 153 11.26 14.51 8.00
C MET A 153 10.54 15.60 8.79
N VAL A 154 10.85 15.70 10.08
CA VAL A 154 10.55 16.90 10.88
C VAL A 154 11.30 18.09 10.29
N LEU A 155 10.61 19.19 10.02
CA LEU A 155 11.21 20.42 9.47
C LEU A 155 11.99 21.21 10.55
N PRO A 156 12.97 22.06 10.19
CA PRO A 156 13.41 22.41 8.84
C PRO A 156 14.32 21.34 8.21
N VAL A 157 14.44 21.41 6.89
CA VAL A 157 15.37 20.58 6.09
C VAL A 157 16.82 20.92 6.45
N THR A 158 17.66 19.89 6.61
CA THR A 158 19.11 20.05 6.76
C THR A 158 19.86 19.08 5.84
N PRO A 159 21.13 19.34 5.49
CA PRO A 159 21.94 18.42 4.68
C PRO A 159 22.03 17.00 5.27
N GLU A 160 22.10 16.88 6.59
CA GLU A 160 22.16 15.60 7.30
C GLU A 160 20.85 14.82 7.13
N LYS A 161 19.70 15.50 7.30
CA LYS A 161 18.38 14.91 7.08
C LYS A 161 18.19 14.45 5.64
N LEU A 162 18.63 15.24 4.66
CA LEU A 162 18.59 14.87 3.24
C LEU A 162 19.49 13.66 2.94
N THR A 163 20.61 13.53 3.65
CA THR A 163 21.51 12.38 3.51
C THR A 163 20.84 11.10 4.04
N THR A 164 20.22 11.15 5.23
CA THR A 164 19.45 10.01 5.78
C THR A 164 18.27 9.65 4.88
N GLN A 165 17.52 10.64 4.40
CA GLN A 165 16.43 10.44 3.45
C GLN A 165 16.90 9.71 2.19
N ALA A 166 18.01 10.15 1.61
CA ALA A 166 18.57 9.53 0.42
C ALA A 166 19.00 8.07 0.66
N ASP A 167 19.55 7.77 1.84
CA ASP A 167 19.86 6.39 2.23
C ASP A 167 18.60 5.53 2.32
N TYR A 168 17.49 6.05 2.86
CA TYR A 168 16.25 5.28 3.03
C TYR A 168 15.60 4.96 1.68
N TYR A 169 15.53 5.93 0.76
CA TYR A 169 15.10 5.67 -0.62
C TYR A 169 15.98 4.62 -1.31
N ARG A 170 17.31 4.72 -1.18
CA ARG A 170 18.25 3.75 -1.75
C ARG A 170 18.01 2.35 -1.18
N ARG A 171 17.83 2.24 0.14
CA ARG A 171 17.60 0.96 0.82
C ARG A 171 16.27 0.34 0.41
N ALA A 172 15.19 1.11 0.33
CA ALA A 172 13.88 0.63 -0.12
C ALA A 172 13.95 0.02 -1.52
N LEU A 173 14.60 0.71 -2.47
CA LEU A 173 14.81 0.17 -3.81
C LEU A 173 15.75 -1.05 -3.81
N THR A 174 16.80 -1.04 -3.00
CA THR A 174 17.72 -2.19 -2.87
C THR A 174 16.98 -3.42 -2.32
N ASP A 175 16.13 -3.25 -1.31
CA ASP A 175 15.37 -4.34 -0.69
C ASP A 175 14.37 -4.92 -1.69
N CYS A 176 13.60 -4.07 -2.40
CA CYS A 176 12.73 -4.52 -3.49
C CYS A 176 13.52 -5.28 -4.57
N LEU A 177 14.63 -4.73 -5.07
CA LEU A 177 15.47 -5.41 -6.07
C LEU A 177 16.07 -6.74 -5.58
N SER A 178 16.22 -6.94 -4.27
CA SER A 178 16.75 -8.17 -3.67
C SER A 178 15.71 -9.30 -3.53
N VAL A 179 14.45 -9.03 -3.89
CA VAL A 179 13.35 -9.98 -3.83
C VAL A 179 12.77 -10.10 -5.23
N GLU A 180 12.99 -11.24 -5.90
CA GLU A 180 12.56 -11.44 -7.30
C GLU A 180 11.06 -11.17 -7.49
N ALA A 181 10.24 -11.47 -6.48
CA ALA A 181 8.81 -11.23 -6.51
C ALA A 181 8.43 -9.73 -6.44
N CYS A 182 9.33 -8.83 -6.05
CA CYS A 182 9.08 -7.39 -6.09
C CYS A 182 9.15 -6.90 -7.53
N LYS A 183 7.99 -6.52 -8.09
CA LYS A 183 7.85 -6.15 -9.51
C LYS A 183 7.75 -4.66 -9.74
N GLU A 184 7.54 -3.88 -8.68
CA GLU A 184 7.23 -2.46 -8.78
C GLU A 184 7.71 -1.71 -7.54
N LEU A 185 8.21 -0.49 -7.77
CA LEU A 185 8.39 0.55 -6.76
C LEU A 185 7.82 1.86 -7.30
N THR A 186 6.82 2.38 -6.62
CA THR A 186 6.12 3.62 -6.93
C THR A 186 6.31 4.60 -5.77
N VAL A 187 6.57 5.87 -6.09
CA VAL A 187 6.72 6.96 -5.09
C VAL A 187 5.42 7.74 -4.94
N TRP A 188 5.07 8.14 -3.72
CA TRP A 188 3.82 8.87 -3.45
C TRP A 188 3.99 10.38 -3.62
N GLY A 189 3.99 10.79 -4.88
CA GLY A 189 4.31 12.15 -5.29
C GLY A 189 5.80 12.29 -5.60
N PHE A 190 6.10 13.06 -6.66
CA PHE A 190 7.47 13.25 -7.13
C PHE A 190 8.08 14.57 -6.66
N THR A 191 7.28 15.52 -6.18
CA THR A 191 7.71 16.85 -5.71
C THR A 191 7.08 17.19 -4.36
N ASP A 192 7.88 17.81 -3.49
CA ASP A 192 7.45 18.28 -2.17
C ASP A 192 6.27 19.27 -2.25
N ARG A 193 6.14 20.03 -3.37
CA ARG A 193 5.09 21.04 -3.61
C ARG A 193 3.66 20.49 -3.45
N HIS A 194 3.46 19.23 -3.78
CA HIS A 194 2.15 18.58 -3.81
C HIS A 194 2.09 17.34 -2.92
N SER A 195 3.07 17.18 -2.02
CA SER A 195 3.08 16.08 -1.07
C SER A 195 1.89 16.20 -0.12
N TRP A 196 1.25 15.07 0.17
CA TRP A 196 0.21 14.95 1.19
C TRP A 196 0.75 15.13 2.62
N VAL A 197 2.05 14.89 2.83
CA VAL A 197 2.69 14.80 4.15
C VAL A 197 2.41 16.01 5.03
N PRO A 198 2.59 17.27 4.58
CA PRO A 198 2.34 18.43 5.44
C PRO A 198 0.86 18.61 5.85
N GLY A 199 -0.06 18.03 5.08
CA GLY A 199 -1.49 18.05 5.40
C GLY A 199 -1.91 17.01 6.44
N TRP A 200 -1.07 16.00 6.67
CA TRP A 200 -1.36 14.88 7.58
C TRP A 200 -0.46 14.86 8.83
N PHE A 201 0.82 15.22 8.68
CA PHE A 201 1.83 15.21 9.73
C PHE A 201 2.28 16.64 10.03
N ASP A 202 1.78 17.21 11.12
CA ASP A 202 2.11 18.58 11.52
C ASP A 202 3.62 18.76 11.77
N GLY A 203 4.19 19.82 11.20
CA GLY A 203 5.62 20.11 11.28
C GLY A 203 6.53 19.18 10.47
N GLU A 204 5.98 18.25 9.68
CA GLU A 204 6.75 17.34 8.83
C GLU A 204 6.54 17.60 7.34
N GLY A 205 7.52 17.23 6.52
CA GLY A 205 7.45 17.46 5.08
C GLY A 205 8.70 17.00 4.35
N ALA A 206 8.97 17.66 3.22
CA ALA A 206 10.11 17.42 2.36
C ALA A 206 10.32 15.94 2.02
N ALA A 207 9.26 15.18 1.74
CA ALA A 207 9.29 13.72 1.69
C ALA A 207 9.63 13.11 0.31
N CYS A 208 9.52 13.89 -0.76
CA CYS A 208 9.60 13.44 -2.15
C CYS A 208 11.01 13.54 -2.75
N LEU A 209 11.17 13.11 -4.00
CA LEU A 209 12.45 13.11 -4.73
C LEU A 209 12.90 14.49 -5.22
N LEU A 210 11.95 15.37 -5.56
CA LEU A 210 12.20 16.75 -5.95
C LEU A 210 11.69 17.70 -4.86
N ASP A 211 12.35 18.83 -4.71
CA ASP A 211 11.87 19.89 -3.81
C ASP A 211 10.66 20.65 -4.40
N GLU A 212 10.23 21.70 -3.71
CA GLU A 212 9.10 22.53 -4.12
C GLU A 212 9.33 23.31 -5.42
N ASP A 213 10.59 23.48 -5.85
CA ASP A 213 10.99 24.15 -7.09
C ASP A 213 11.32 23.16 -8.22
N LEU A 214 11.01 21.87 -8.01
CA LEU A 214 11.29 20.76 -8.92
C LEU A 214 12.80 20.46 -9.07
N ALA A 215 13.65 20.98 -8.18
CA ALA A 215 15.05 20.65 -8.17
C ALA A 215 15.28 19.25 -7.57
N PRO A 216 16.17 18.42 -8.15
CA PRO A 216 16.41 17.08 -7.65
C PRO A 216 17.15 17.09 -6.31
N LYS A 217 16.56 16.44 -5.31
CA LYS A 217 17.17 16.24 -3.99
C LYS A 217 18.18 15.08 -4.01
N PRO A 218 19.01 14.92 -2.97
CA PRO A 218 19.91 13.77 -2.86
C PRO A 218 19.23 12.40 -3.05
N ALA A 219 17.96 12.26 -2.61
CA ALA A 219 17.16 11.06 -2.80
C ALA A 219 16.97 10.66 -4.28
N TYR A 220 16.72 11.64 -5.17
CA TYR A 220 16.60 11.39 -6.61
C TYR A 220 17.87 10.73 -7.17
N ARG A 221 19.04 11.26 -6.80
CA ARG A 221 20.34 10.73 -7.25
C ARG A 221 20.63 9.36 -6.65
N ALA A 222 20.23 9.14 -5.40
CA ALA A 222 20.42 7.86 -4.72
C ALA A 222 19.66 6.72 -5.41
N LEU A 223 18.44 6.97 -5.91
CA LEU A 223 17.68 5.98 -6.67
C LEU A 223 18.34 5.63 -8.03
N LEU A 224 18.87 6.63 -8.75
CA LEU A 224 19.57 6.38 -10.04
C LEU A 224 20.82 5.49 -9.87
N GLY A 225 21.49 5.63 -8.73
CA GLY A 225 22.70 4.86 -8.39
C GLY A 225 22.42 3.47 -7.81
N ALA A 226 21.19 3.17 -7.39
CA ALA A 226 20.85 1.90 -6.77
C ALA A 226 20.97 0.74 -7.78
N ARG A 227 21.43 -0.41 -7.30
CA ARG A 227 21.60 -1.65 -8.07
C ARG A 227 21.14 -2.83 -7.21
N ALA A 228 20.66 -3.89 -7.85
CA ALA A 228 20.51 -5.18 -7.19
C ALA A 228 21.88 -5.63 -6.67
N ARG A 229 21.92 -6.27 -5.49
CA ARG A 229 23.14 -6.89 -4.97
C ARG A 229 23.44 -8.18 -5.72
#